data_AF-A0A6J4TYA0-F1
#
_entry.id   AF-A0A6J4TYA0-F1
#
_cell.length_a   1.000
_cell.length_b   1.000
_cell.length_c   1.000
_cell.angle_alpha   90.00
_cell.angle_beta   90.00
_cell.angle_gamma   90.00
#
_symmetry.space_group_name_H-M   'P 1'
#
loop_
_entity.id
_entity.type
_entity.pdbx_description
1 polymer ?
#
loop_
_entity_poly.entity_id
_entity_poly.type
_entity_poly.pdbx_seq_one_letter_code
_entity_poly.pdbx_strand_id
1 'polypeptide(L)'
;MKRRVSLAALLLVWSLIAGCTAGSQAGCALAVRGPGPTMGAPGEAFRVHEEGFTTGCDDTGQPGRPPPQQNIRIEFRQEERTWNLATADATRGGVLDAELEVPDDAQTGRATLIIRTEDGVPVEGPFRVLDDGSKVDQGLEADPAER
;
A
#
# COMPACT_ATOMS: atom_id res chain seq x y z
N MET A 1 49.11 50.74 25.34
CA MET A 1 48.65 50.45 26.72
C MET A 1 47.51 49.43 26.65
N LYS A 2 47.61 48.35 27.45
CA LYS A 2 46.55 47.42 27.92
C LYS A 2 45.78 46.59 26.86
N ARG A 3 45.57 45.27 26.98
CA ARG A 3 46.06 44.17 27.82
C ARG A 3 45.61 42.86 27.12
N ARG A 4 46.41 41.80 27.25
CA ARG A 4 46.23 40.48 26.65
C ARG A 4 45.39 39.53 27.53
N VAL A 5 44.99 38.40 26.94
CA VAL A 5 44.71 37.06 27.52
C VAL A 5 43.33 36.82 28.16
N SER A 6 42.61 35.80 27.68
CA SER A 6 42.21 34.62 28.49
C SER A 6 41.70 33.46 27.63
N LEU A 7 42.58 32.47 27.44
CA LEU A 7 42.23 31.06 27.28
C LEU A 7 41.70 30.55 28.63
N ALA A 8 40.49 30.01 28.67
CA ALA A 8 40.02 29.00 29.64
C ALA A 8 38.66 28.50 29.12
N ALA A 9 38.62 27.37 28.42
CA ALA A 9 38.40 26.08 29.04
C ALA A 9 37.12 26.07 29.89
N LEU A 10 35.99 25.71 29.29
CA LEU A 10 34.99 24.93 30.01
C LEU A 10 34.28 23.98 29.03
N LEU A 11 34.85 22.78 28.98
CA LEU A 11 34.20 21.55 28.59
C LEU A 11 32.88 21.41 29.36
N LEU A 12 31.75 21.55 28.69
CA LEU A 12 30.46 21.05 29.16
C LEU A 12 29.83 20.22 28.04
N VAL A 13 30.50 19.08 27.81
CA VAL A 13 30.06 17.93 27.03
C VAL A 13 28.95 17.23 27.81
N TRP A 14 27.76 17.84 27.85
CA TRP A 14 26.54 17.25 28.41
C TRP A 14 25.38 17.50 27.44
N SER A 15 25.58 17.19 26.15
CA SER A 15 24.44 16.99 25.27
C SER A 15 23.84 15.65 25.64
N LEU A 16 22.75 15.72 26.41
CA LEU A 16 21.91 14.60 26.75
C LEU A 16 21.72 13.73 25.50
N ILE A 17 22.08 12.46 25.65
CA ILE A 17 21.66 11.40 24.77
C ILE A 17 20.13 11.39 24.90
N ALA A 18 19.47 12.15 24.03
CA ALA A 18 18.07 11.94 23.72
C ALA A 18 18.01 10.53 23.13
N GLY A 19 17.77 9.56 24.00
CA GLY A 19 17.44 8.21 23.62
C GLY A 19 16.17 8.29 22.80
N CYS A 20 16.31 8.46 21.49
CA CYS A 20 15.34 8.00 20.54
C CYS A 20 15.26 6.48 20.74
N THR A 21 14.40 6.04 21.66
CA THR A 21 13.86 4.70 21.59
C THR A 21 13.03 4.69 20.32
N ALA A 22 13.69 4.44 19.19
CA ALA A 22 13.02 3.94 18.01
C ALA A 22 12.44 2.60 18.45
N GLY A 23 11.22 2.65 18.99
CA GLY A 23 10.40 1.48 19.17
C GLY A 23 10.25 0.89 17.80
N SER A 24 11.09 -0.10 17.51
CA SER A 24 10.93 -0.95 16.34
C SER A 24 9.67 -1.73 16.61
N GLN A 25 8.52 -1.10 16.33
CA GLN A 25 7.35 -1.84 15.93
C GLN A 25 7.82 -2.53 14.64
N ALA A 26 8.38 -3.72 14.80
CA ALA A 26 8.66 -4.63 13.71
C ALA A 26 7.29 -5.01 13.14
N GLY A 27 6.69 -4.07 12.41
CA GLY A 27 5.61 -4.37 11.50
C GLY A 27 6.16 -5.45 10.62
N CYS A 28 5.47 -6.59 10.58
CA CYS A 28 5.90 -7.74 9.80
C CYS A 28 6.27 -7.22 8.42
N ALA A 29 7.56 -7.27 8.07
CA ALA A 29 8.03 -6.84 6.77
C ALA A 29 7.64 -7.93 5.77
N LEU A 30 6.34 -8.12 5.58
CA LEU A 30 5.83 -8.86 4.45
C LEU A 30 6.29 -8.08 3.23
N ALA A 31 7.02 -8.75 2.35
CA ALA A 31 7.29 -8.23 1.02
C ALA A 31 5.95 -8.18 0.28
N VAL A 32 5.14 -7.17 0.59
CA VAL A 32 3.85 -6.96 -0.05
C VAL A 32 4.19 -6.61 -1.49
N ARG A 33 3.96 -7.56 -2.41
CA ARG A 33 3.86 -7.22 -3.82
C ARG A 33 2.70 -6.23 -3.86
N GLY A 34 2.94 -5.03 -4.41
CA GLY A 34 1.89 -4.02 -4.46
C GLY A 34 0.61 -4.60 -5.09
N PRO A 35 -0.56 -4.08 -4.71
CA PRO A 35 -1.84 -4.66 -5.09
C PRO A 35 -1.95 -4.84 -6.61
N GLY A 36 -2.29 -6.05 -7.06
CA GLY A 36 -2.60 -6.29 -8.48
C GLY A 36 -3.93 -5.65 -8.91
N PRO A 37 -4.29 -5.66 -10.20
CA PRO A 37 -3.49 -5.35 -11.38
C PRO A 37 -3.00 -3.89 -11.41
N THR A 38 -2.10 -3.56 -12.33
CA THR A 38 -1.46 -2.24 -12.41
C THR A 38 -2.10 -1.31 -13.45
N MET A 39 -3.18 -1.72 -14.12
CA MET A 39 -3.88 -0.89 -15.11
C MET A 39 -5.33 -1.35 -15.37
N GLY A 40 -6.15 -0.44 -15.88
CA GLY A 40 -7.54 -0.66 -16.31
C GLY A 40 -8.16 0.62 -16.88
N ALA A 41 -9.19 0.51 -17.70
CA ALA A 41 -9.97 1.65 -18.20
C ALA A 41 -11.07 2.07 -17.19
N PRO A 42 -11.60 3.30 -17.26
CA PRO A 42 -12.77 3.70 -16.46
C PRO A 42 -13.93 2.71 -16.61
N GLY A 43 -14.61 2.41 -15.50
CA GLY A 43 -15.71 1.42 -15.43
C GLY A 43 -15.26 -0.04 -15.61
N GLU A 44 -13.97 -0.32 -15.79
CA GLU A 44 -13.48 -1.69 -15.92
C GLU A 44 -13.38 -2.37 -14.55
N ALA A 45 -13.98 -3.56 -14.44
CA ALA A 45 -13.86 -4.40 -13.27
C ALA A 45 -12.47 -5.06 -13.20
N PHE A 46 -11.89 -5.12 -12.01
CA PHE A 46 -10.62 -5.79 -11.74
C PHE A 46 -10.64 -6.48 -10.38
N ARG A 47 -9.74 -7.45 -10.18
CA ARG A 47 -9.67 -8.23 -8.95
C ARG A 47 -8.37 -7.99 -8.19
N VAL A 48 -8.51 -7.71 -6.90
CA VAL A 48 -7.41 -7.66 -5.94
C VAL A 48 -7.37 -8.99 -5.20
N HIS A 49 -6.20 -9.62 -5.14
CA HIS A 49 -5.95 -10.83 -4.38
C HIS A 49 -4.61 -10.71 -3.68
N GLU A 50 -4.65 -10.42 -2.39
CA GLU A 50 -3.46 -10.12 -1.59
C GLU A 50 -3.44 -10.93 -0.30
N GLU A 51 -2.25 -11.27 0.18
CA GLU A 51 -2.04 -12.11 1.37
C GLU A 51 -1.36 -11.32 2.50
N GLY A 52 -1.46 -11.82 3.73
CA GLY A 52 -0.77 -11.26 4.88
C GLY A 52 -1.56 -10.23 5.69
N PHE A 53 -2.88 -10.15 5.49
CA PHE A 53 -3.78 -9.27 6.24
C PHE A 53 -4.21 -9.91 7.58
N THR A 54 -3.26 -10.01 8.52
CA THR A 54 -3.48 -10.48 9.90
C THR A 54 -3.10 -9.40 10.90
N THR A 55 -3.69 -9.38 12.10
CA THR A 55 -3.44 -8.33 13.11
C THR A 55 -2.11 -8.49 13.86
N GLY A 56 -1.29 -9.45 13.45
CA GLY A 56 -0.01 -9.78 14.10
C GLY A 56 0.85 -10.70 13.24
N CYS A 57 2.10 -10.91 13.66
CA CYS A 57 3.07 -11.74 12.95
C CYS A 57 3.08 -13.18 13.48
N ASP A 58 3.15 -14.15 12.56
CA ASP A 58 3.25 -15.59 12.87
C ASP A 58 4.61 -15.99 13.51
N ASP A 59 5.59 -15.08 13.57
CA ASP A 59 6.94 -15.32 14.09
C ASP A 59 7.14 -14.97 15.58
N THR A 60 6.09 -14.46 16.24
CA THR A 60 6.16 -14.01 17.64
C THR A 60 6.25 -15.15 18.66
N GLY A 61 6.22 -16.41 18.22
CA GLY A 61 6.23 -17.60 19.09
C GLY A 61 4.97 -17.74 19.95
N GLN A 62 3.96 -16.88 19.74
CA GLN A 62 2.66 -16.97 20.38
C GLN A 62 1.91 -18.18 19.82
N PRO A 63 1.27 -18.99 20.68
CA PRO A 63 0.46 -20.11 20.22
C PRO A 63 -0.79 -19.60 19.49
N GLY A 64 -1.03 -20.11 18.28
CA GLY A 64 -2.21 -19.79 17.47
C GLY A 64 -1.91 -18.84 16.31
N ARG A 65 -2.75 -18.89 15.27
CA ARG A 65 -2.66 -17.96 14.13
C ARG A 65 -3.25 -16.61 14.57
N PRO A 66 -2.59 -15.47 14.27
CA PRO A 66 -3.15 -14.15 14.51
C PRO A 66 -4.51 -14.00 13.81
N PRO A 67 -5.46 -13.26 14.42
CA PRO A 67 -6.75 -13.05 13.79
C PRO A 67 -6.60 -12.28 12.48
N PRO A 68 -7.48 -12.54 11.50
CA PRO A 68 -7.48 -11.79 10.25
C PRO A 68 -7.92 -10.36 10.48
N GLN A 69 -7.40 -9.44 9.67
CA GLN A 69 -7.84 -8.04 9.70
C GLN A 69 -9.25 -7.89 9.12
N GLN A 70 -9.99 -6.94 9.66
CA GLN A 70 -11.36 -6.63 9.29
C GLN A 70 -11.46 -5.16 8.90
N ASN A 71 -12.54 -4.78 8.21
CA ASN A 71 -12.81 -3.40 7.78
C ASN A 71 -11.67 -2.79 6.94
N ILE A 72 -11.04 -3.58 6.09
CA ILE A 72 -9.94 -3.15 5.22
C ILE A 72 -10.53 -2.28 4.12
N ARG A 73 -10.09 -1.02 4.04
CA ARG A 73 -10.51 -0.08 2.99
C ARG A 73 -9.61 -0.21 1.79
N ILE A 74 -10.22 -0.32 0.61
CA ILE A 74 -9.51 -0.30 -0.67
C ILE A 74 -9.88 1.00 -1.37
N GLU A 75 -8.88 1.85 -1.58
CA GLU A 75 -9.04 3.21 -2.07
C GLU A 75 -8.30 3.37 -3.40
N PHE A 76 -8.90 4.12 -4.31
CA PHE A 76 -8.26 4.56 -5.55
C PHE A 76 -7.91 6.04 -5.40
N ARG A 77 -6.67 6.43 -5.68
CA ARG A 77 -6.23 7.83 -5.62
C ARG A 77 -5.67 8.27 -6.96
N GLN A 78 -6.19 9.37 -7.49
CA GLN A 78 -5.68 10.02 -8.69
C GLN A 78 -5.69 11.53 -8.47
N GLU A 79 -4.52 12.16 -8.62
CA GLU A 79 -4.32 13.57 -8.34
C GLU A 79 -4.77 13.93 -6.91
N GLU A 80 -5.71 14.87 -6.75
CA GLU A 80 -6.26 15.29 -5.46
C GLU A 80 -7.52 14.51 -5.05
N ARG A 81 -7.99 13.58 -5.89
CA ARG A 81 -9.22 12.82 -5.68
C ARG A 81 -8.91 11.43 -5.14
N THR A 82 -9.74 10.98 -4.20
CA THR A 82 -9.70 9.63 -3.64
C THR A 82 -11.11 9.05 -3.63
N TRP A 83 -11.26 7.83 -4.14
CA TRP A 83 -12.49 7.06 -4.13
C TRP A 83 -12.32 5.87 -3.18
N ASN A 84 -13.33 5.58 -2.36
CA ASN A 84 -13.42 4.30 -1.67
C ASN A 84 -14.06 3.30 -2.63
N LEU A 85 -13.28 2.32 -3.09
CA LEU A 85 -13.78 1.30 -4.00
C LEU A 85 -14.56 0.22 -3.25
N ALA A 86 -14.02 -0.22 -2.11
CA ALA A 86 -14.66 -1.22 -1.27
C ALA A 86 -14.16 -1.18 0.17
N THR A 87 -14.95 -1.79 1.06
CA THR A 87 -14.50 -2.24 2.38
C THR A 87 -14.71 -3.74 2.45
N ALA A 88 -13.66 -4.48 2.83
CA ALA A 88 -13.68 -5.94 2.85
C ALA A 88 -12.92 -6.49 4.05
N ASP A 89 -13.17 -7.76 4.35
CA ASP A 89 -12.53 -8.48 5.44
C ASP A 89 -11.57 -9.51 4.87
N ALA A 90 -10.42 -9.69 5.53
CA ALA A 90 -9.53 -10.78 5.19
C ALA A 90 -10.13 -12.12 5.65
N THR A 91 -9.91 -13.18 4.87
CA THR A 91 -10.25 -14.55 5.26
C THR A 91 -9.43 -14.98 6.48
N ARG A 92 -9.79 -16.11 7.12
CA ARG A 92 -8.99 -16.72 8.20
C ARG A 92 -7.53 -17.01 7.81
N GLY A 93 -7.22 -17.08 6.52
CA GLY A 93 -5.86 -17.22 6.00
C GLY A 93 -5.06 -15.92 5.93
N GLY A 94 -5.66 -14.77 6.26
CA GLY A 94 -5.08 -13.45 5.99
C GLY A 94 -5.14 -13.05 4.52
N VAL A 95 -6.05 -13.64 3.74
CA VAL A 95 -6.21 -13.35 2.31
C VAL A 95 -7.32 -12.33 2.12
N LEU A 96 -7.01 -11.23 1.44
CA LEU A 96 -7.97 -10.23 0.95
C LEU A 96 -8.27 -10.53 -0.52
N ASP A 97 -9.54 -10.76 -0.85
CA ASP A 97 -10.00 -11.02 -2.22
C ASP A 97 -11.22 -10.16 -2.49
N ALA A 98 -11.12 -9.24 -3.45
CA ALA A 98 -12.19 -8.30 -3.79
C ALA A 98 -12.24 -8.03 -5.29
N GLU A 99 -13.46 -8.01 -5.84
CA GLU A 99 -13.76 -7.48 -7.16
C GLU A 99 -14.11 -5.99 -7.02
N LEU A 100 -13.41 -5.16 -7.79
CA LEU A 100 -13.44 -3.70 -7.74
C LEU A 100 -13.66 -3.15 -9.13
N GLU A 101 -13.94 -1.86 -9.22
CA GLU A 101 -14.12 -1.16 -10.48
C GLU A 101 -13.27 0.10 -10.51
N VAL A 102 -12.66 0.40 -11.66
CA VAL A 102 -12.01 1.71 -11.86
C VAL A 102 -13.12 2.77 -11.92
N PRO A 103 -13.04 3.88 -11.15
CA PRO A 103 -14.08 4.89 -11.17
C PRO A 103 -14.40 5.39 -12.59
N ASP A 104 -15.68 5.50 -12.93
CA ASP A 104 -16.15 5.95 -14.26
C ASP A 104 -15.58 7.31 -14.68
N ASP A 105 -15.27 8.18 -13.72
CA ASP A 105 -14.76 9.52 -13.95
C ASP A 105 -13.23 9.63 -13.78
N ALA A 106 -12.54 8.49 -13.63
CA ALA A 106 -11.09 8.43 -13.65
C ALA A 106 -10.54 8.89 -15.01
N GLN A 107 -9.49 9.71 -14.97
CA GLN A 107 -8.85 10.24 -16.17
C GLN A 107 -7.72 9.32 -16.62
N THR A 108 -7.48 9.21 -17.92
CA THR A 108 -6.33 8.49 -18.47
C THR A 108 -5.03 8.99 -17.84
N GLY A 109 -4.21 8.10 -17.25
CA GLY A 109 -2.96 8.52 -16.61
C GLY A 109 -2.54 7.69 -15.40
N ARG A 110 -1.72 8.28 -14.53
CA ARG A 110 -1.23 7.63 -13.30
C ARG A 110 -2.27 7.72 -12.20
N ALA A 111 -2.37 6.66 -11.42
CA ALA A 111 -3.16 6.56 -10.21
C ALA A 111 -2.42 5.70 -9.17
N THR A 112 -3.00 5.53 -7.99
CA THR A 112 -2.49 4.71 -6.91
C THR A 112 -3.64 3.91 -6.31
N LEU A 113 -3.46 2.60 -6.22
CA LEU A 113 -4.35 1.72 -5.46
C LEU A 113 -3.79 1.62 -4.04
N ILE A 114 -4.63 1.88 -3.05
CA ILE A 114 -4.23 1.99 -1.64
C ILE A 114 -5.07 1.00 -0.84
N ILE A 115 -4.42 0.14 -0.07
CA ILE A 115 -5.09 -0.73 0.90
C ILE A 115 -4.77 -0.21 2.29
N ARG A 116 -5.82 0.18 3.04
CA ARG A 116 -5.72 0.68 4.42
C ARG A 116 -6.36 -0.29 5.39
N THR A 117 -5.59 -0.64 6.39
CA THR A 117 -6.03 -1.37 7.57
C THR A 117 -6.19 -0.36 8.71
N GLU A 118 -6.95 -0.68 9.75
CA GLU A 118 -7.22 0.25 10.87
C GLU A 118 -5.93 0.64 11.61
N ASP A 119 -5.04 -0.33 11.84
CA ASP A 119 -3.87 -0.18 12.69
C ASP A 119 -2.53 -0.12 11.94
N GLY A 120 -2.57 -0.11 10.60
CA GLY A 120 -1.39 -0.38 9.77
C GLY A 120 -0.90 0.79 8.93
N VAL A 121 0.34 0.65 8.44
CA VAL A 121 0.86 1.49 7.36
C VAL A 121 0.12 1.10 6.07
N PRO A 122 -0.43 2.06 5.32
CA PRO A 122 -1.09 1.75 4.05
C PRO A 122 -0.14 1.05 3.08
N VAL A 123 -0.67 0.05 2.37
CA VAL A 123 0.00 -0.55 1.23
C VAL A 123 -0.40 0.23 -0.01
N GLU A 124 0.57 0.83 -0.71
CA GLU A 124 0.34 1.58 -1.93
C GLU A 124 0.93 0.84 -3.15
N GLY A 125 0.15 0.71 -4.22
CA GLY A 125 0.57 0.16 -5.51
C GLY A 125 0.31 1.13 -6.66
N PRO A 126 1.22 1.22 -7.65
CA PRO A 126 0.98 2.05 -8.83
C PRO A 126 -0.16 1.46 -9.67
N PHE A 127 -1.03 2.33 -10.18
CA PHE A 127 -2.07 1.98 -11.14
C PHE A 127 -2.01 2.93 -12.33
N ARG A 128 -2.37 2.45 -13.52
CA ARG A 128 -2.49 3.26 -14.74
C ARG A 128 -3.89 3.15 -15.32
N VAL A 129 -4.59 4.28 -15.38
CA VAL A 129 -5.86 4.38 -16.09
C VAL A 129 -5.58 4.45 -17.58
N LEU A 130 -6.18 3.53 -18.34
CA LEU A 130 -6.08 3.47 -19.79
C LEU A 130 -7.18 4.30 -20.44
N ASP A 131 -6.93 4.76 -21.66
CA ASP A 131 -7.98 5.38 -22.47
C ASP A 131 -8.98 4.30 -22.92
N ASP A 132 -10.27 4.59 -22.87
CA ASP A 132 -11.35 3.66 -23.27
C ASP A 132 -11.20 3.19 -24.72
N GLY A 133 -10.55 3.99 -25.58
CA GLY A 133 -10.20 3.62 -26.95
C GLY A 133 -9.16 2.51 -27.08
N SER A 134 -8.49 2.10 -26.00
CA SER A 134 -7.47 1.04 -26.01
C SER A 134 -8.06 -0.38 -25.92
N LYS A 135 -9.39 -0.51 -25.75
CA LYS A 135 -10.09 -1.83 -25.76
C LYS A 135 -10.19 -2.45 -27.17
N VAL A 136 -9.79 -1.71 -28.21
CA VAL A 136 -9.83 -2.14 -29.62
C VAL A 136 -8.49 -2.75 -30.00
N ASP A 137 -8.27 -4.05 -29.74
CA ASP A 137 -7.35 -4.93 -30.51
C ASP A 137 -7.13 -6.33 -29.90
N GLN A 138 -7.75 -6.69 -28.76
CA GLN A 138 -7.72 -8.09 -28.29
C GLN A 138 -8.75 -9.01 -28.98
N GLY A 139 -9.46 -8.50 -29.99
CA GLY A 139 -10.19 -9.30 -30.96
C GLY A 139 -9.23 -9.99 -31.92
N LEU A 140 -8.41 -10.91 -31.41
CA LEU A 140 -7.81 -11.93 -32.26
C LEU A 140 -8.97 -12.86 -32.66
N GLU A 141 -9.61 -12.52 -33.79
CA GLU A 141 -10.47 -13.40 -34.57
C GLU A 141 -9.82 -14.79 -34.60
N ALA A 142 -10.39 -15.74 -33.86
CA ALA A 142 -10.12 -17.15 -34.09
C ALA A 142 -10.68 -17.47 -35.48
N ASP A 143 -9.78 -17.49 -36.47
CA ASP A 143 -10.05 -17.95 -37.83
C ASP A 143 -10.67 -19.36 -37.76
N PRO A 144 -11.94 -19.56 -38.13
CA PRO A 144 -12.55 -20.87 -38.21
C PRO A 144 -12.21 -21.50 -39.57
N ALA A 145 -10.95 -21.85 -39.75
CA ALA A 145 -10.51 -22.87 -40.69
C ALA A 145 -9.78 -23.91 -39.83
N GLU A 146 -10.35 -25.07 -39.56
CA GLU A 146 -10.29 -26.19 -40.50
C GLU A 146 -11.52 -27.11 -40.36
N ARG A 147 -11.89 -27.65 -41.52
CA ARG A 147 -12.94 -28.67 -41.74
C ARG A 147 -12.44 -30.07 -41.40
#